data_AF-A0A4U8T8W3-F1
#
_entry.id   AF-A0A4U8T8W3-F1
#
_cell.length_a   1.000
_cell.length_b   1.000
_cell.length_c   1.000
_cell.angle_alpha   90.00
_cell.angle_beta   90.00
_cell.angle_gamma   90.00
#
_symmetry.space_group_name_H-M   'P 1'
#
loop_
_entity.id
_entity.type
_entity.pdbx_description
1 polymer ?
#
loop_
_entity_poly.entity_id
_entity_poly.type
_entity_poly.pdbx_seq_one_letter_code
_entity_poly.pdbx_strand_id
1 'polypeptide(L)'
;MPLPRYYNFIYMATYGAGYQAMKRFFEYCNVCVAELWTEGIDSQQEYEHFYNTLVNNREKYCIIYLSGRNLYGREKLFCLIDAHVPLLIIARDPISIYRPIVNHLGEREYQYTCTLQTDYRVFLDSIRYYLDPTAPSLDILASEESCSEHGVTALSIQSRAKALKHVSKIQYIAFDEILEMQAFDTFKRLAKEYGFKPPKQKEIFEAKVNGGMLLGLLPRALIINECDVPFMFGVQKDENSVINNSQTNNQTQAQYEIIITTPQIQTLNDCIDISKDLDIDIPFPNIYLLMTKDSFIKFQTHQELVIATRKYLQGFLKELENRAHIENNKRLDENDILERFRQDTALAMKYKKIFDKELAHIKENRPDIVATWGYYQEFEKICKNA
;
A
#
# COMPACT_ATOMS: atom_id res chain seq x y z
N MET A 1 9.72 -11.98 -29.92
CA MET A 1 10.91 -11.11 -29.84
C MET A 1 11.21 -10.89 -28.37
N PRO A 2 12.47 -10.91 -27.92
CA PRO A 2 12.83 -10.54 -26.55
C PRO A 2 12.46 -9.09 -26.22
N LEU A 3 12.35 -8.76 -24.93
CA LEU A 3 12.18 -7.38 -24.49
C LEU A 3 13.42 -6.54 -24.85
N PRO A 4 13.24 -5.24 -25.17
CA PRO A 4 14.36 -4.36 -25.44
C PRO A 4 15.20 -4.20 -24.17
N ARG A 5 16.52 -4.24 -24.32
CA ARG A 5 17.49 -4.22 -23.19
C ARG A 5 17.73 -2.83 -22.62
N TYR A 6 16.67 -2.02 -22.51
CA TYR A 6 16.69 -0.69 -21.90
C TYR A 6 16.32 -0.73 -20.42
N TYR A 7 16.75 -1.76 -19.69
CA TYR A 7 16.54 -1.90 -18.24
C TYR A 7 17.82 -2.35 -17.55
N ASN A 8 18.04 -1.86 -16.33
CA ASN A 8 19.29 -2.00 -15.60
C ASN A 8 19.31 -3.18 -14.64
N PHE A 9 18.15 -3.58 -14.10
CA PHE A 9 17.96 -4.77 -13.28
C PHE A 9 16.49 -5.17 -13.24
N ILE A 10 16.23 -6.35 -12.69
CA ILE A 10 14.88 -6.88 -12.47
C ILE A 10 14.61 -6.86 -10.97
N TYR A 11 13.50 -6.26 -10.56
CA TYR A 11 12.95 -6.46 -9.22
C TYR A 11 11.81 -7.47 -9.31
N MET A 12 11.92 -8.58 -8.57
CA MET A 12 10.87 -9.59 -8.53
C MET A 12 10.16 -9.55 -7.19
N ALA A 13 8.96 -9.00 -7.22
CA ALA A 13 8.18 -8.81 -6.02
C ALA A 13 7.54 -10.12 -5.54
N THR A 14 7.27 -10.17 -4.24
CA THR A 14 6.38 -11.17 -3.63
C THR A 14 5.23 -10.43 -2.98
N TYR A 15 3.99 -10.87 -3.19
CA TYR A 15 2.86 -10.27 -2.49
C TYR A 15 3.04 -10.40 -0.99
N GLY A 16 2.59 -9.39 -0.26
CA GLY A 16 2.83 -9.31 1.16
C GLY A 16 4.27 -9.00 1.58
N ALA A 17 5.22 -8.76 0.65
CA ALA A 17 6.62 -8.42 0.97
C ALA A 17 7.01 -7.01 0.49
N GLY A 18 6.16 -6.00 0.75
CA GLY A 18 6.51 -4.60 0.48
C GLY A 18 6.32 -4.15 -0.98
N TYR A 19 5.41 -4.79 -1.71
CA TYR A 19 5.12 -4.51 -3.13
C TYR A 19 4.96 -3.02 -3.46
N GLN A 20 4.06 -2.31 -2.79
CA GLN A 20 3.82 -0.89 -3.12
C GLN A 20 4.95 0.01 -2.60
N ALA A 21 5.53 -0.31 -1.44
CA ALA A 21 6.61 0.47 -0.84
C ALA A 21 7.84 0.48 -1.75
N MET A 22 8.28 -0.69 -2.23
CA MET A 22 9.45 -0.81 -3.09
C MET A 22 9.30 -0.07 -4.41
N LYS A 23 8.12 -0.17 -5.04
CA LYS A 23 7.81 0.61 -6.25
C LYS A 23 7.99 2.10 -5.99
N ARG A 24 7.37 2.64 -4.93
CA ARG A 24 7.46 4.07 -4.57
C ARG A 24 8.89 4.49 -4.25
N PHE A 25 9.63 3.68 -3.52
CA PHE A 25 11.02 3.95 -3.19
C PHE A 25 11.92 4.03 -4.43
N PHE A 26 11.70 3.17 -5.44
CA PHE A 26 12.37 3.30 -6.74
C PHE A 26 11.95 4.57 -7.48
N GLU A 27 10.67 4.90 -7.52
CA GLU A 27 10.16 6.13 -8.14
C GLU A 27 10.73 7.40 -7.50
N TYR A 28 10.83 7.45 -6.16
CA TYR A 28 11.47 8.55 -5.43
C TYR A 28 12.98 8.66 -5.72
N CYS A 29 13.59 7.57 -6.16
CA CYS A 29 14.96 7.52 -6.67
C CYS A 29 15.05 7.81 -8.18
N ASN A 30 13.97 8.34 -8.79
CA ASN A 30 13.88 8.70 -10.20
C ASN A 30 14.16 7.50 -11.14
N VAL A 31 13.81 6.30 -10.69
CA VAL A 31 13.81 5.08 -11.51
C VAL A 31 12.49 5.00 -12.26
N CYS A 32 12.54 4.75 -13.56
CA CYS A 32 11.38 4.38 -14.34
C CYS A 32 11.06 2.91 -14.10
N VAL A 33 9.89 2.65 -13.53
CA VAL A 33 9.46 1.29 -13.16
C VAL A 33 8.52 0.77 -14.25
N ALA A 34 8.97 -0.21 -15.03
CA ALA A 34 8.11 -0.94 -15.96
C ALA A 34 7.34 -2.00 -15.18
N GLU A 35 6.09 -1.68 -14.83
CA GLU A 35 5.21 -2.48 -14.00
C GLU A 35 3.78 -2.40 -14.56
N LEU A 36 3.10 -3.54 -14.61
CA LEU A 36 1.68 -3.57 -14.88
C LEU A 36 0.98 -4.47 -13.87
N TRP A 37 0.12 -3.86 -13.06
CA TRP A 37 -0.78 -4.56 -12.16
C TRP A 37 -2.21 -4.18 -12.48
N THR A 38 -2.96 -5.13 -13.04
CA THR A 38 -4.40 -5.05 -13.21
C THR A 38 -5.02 -6.41 -12.92
N GLU A 39 -6.28 -6.42 -12.52
CA GLU A 39 -7.04 -7.65 -12.43
C GLU A 39 -7.19 -8.29 -13.82
N GLY A 40 -7.18 -9.63 -13.89
CA GLY A 40 -7.37 -10.35 -15.15
C GLY A 40 -6.29 -10.21 -16.24
N ILE A 41 -5.15 -9.55 -15.96
CA ILE A 41 -4.11 -9.38 -16.98
C ILE A 41 -3.51 -10.71 -17.46
N ASP A 42 -3.39 -10.85 -18.79
CA ASP A 42 -2.63 -11.93 -19.42
C ASP A 42 -1.16 -11.55 -19.65
N SER A 43 -0.32 -12.57 -19.89
CA SER A 43 1.13 -12.37 -20.04
C SER A 43 1.54 -11.61 -21.30
N GLN A 44 0.66 -11.50 -22.31
CA GLN A 44 0.92 -10.72 -23.51
C GLN A 44 0.75 -9.22 -23.22
N GLN A 45 -0.31 -8.83 -22.54
CA GLN A 45 -0.52 -7.43 -22.12
C GLN A 45 0.61 -6.94 -21.21
N GLU A 46 1.09 -7.78 -20.29
CA GLU A 46 2.24 -7.47 -19.44
C GLU A 46 3.51 -7.27 -20.27
N TYR A 47 3.76 -8.13 -21.26
CA TYR A 47 4.88 -7.98 -22.20
C TYR A 47 4.79 -6.67 -22.99
N GLU A 48 3.63 -6.37 -23.58
CA GLU A 48 3.42 -5.16 -24.40
C GLU A 48 3.63 -3.89 -23.57
N HIS A 49 3.16 -3.88 -22.33
CA HIS A 49 3.39 -2.77 -21.41
C HIS A 49 4.87 -2.58 -21.07
N PHE A 50 5.59 -3.67 -20.75
CA PHE A 50 7.02 -3.59 -20.51
C PHE A 50 7.76 -3.09 -21.76
N TYR A 51 7.44 -3.63 -22.93
CA TYR A 51 8.04 -3.21 -24.19
C TYR A 51 7.85 -1.71 -24.43
N ASN A 52 6.61 -1.22 -24.37
CA ASN A 52 6.28 0.17 -24.62
C ASN A 52 6.93 1.11 -23.59
N THR A 53 6.91 0.73 -22.31
CA THR A 53 7.54 1.53 -21.25
C THR A 53 9.04 1.67 -21.47
N LEU A 54 9.73 0.57 -21.79
CA LEU A 54 11.17 0.56 -22.01
C LEU A 54 11.58 1.35 -23.25
N VAL A 55 10.86 1.21 -24.37
CA VAL A 55 11.16 1.96 -25.61
C VAL A 55 10.94 3.46 -25.43
N ASN A 56 9.84 3.85 -24.79
CA ASN A 56 9.47 5.25 -24.60
C ASN A 56 10.34 5.96 -23.55
N ASN A 57 11.07 5.21 -22.72
CA ASN A 57 11.91 5.74 -21.65
C ASN A 57 13.37 5.32 -21.78
N ARG A 58 13.87 5.03 -22.99
CA ARG A 58 15.25 4.54 -23.23
C ARG A 58 16.38 5.40 -22.66
N GLU A 59 16.14 6.70 -22.47
CA GLU A 59 17.11 7.66 -21.89
C GLU A 59 17.06 7.71 -20.35
N LYS A 60 16.07 7.05 -19.72
CA LYS A 60 15.91 6.99 -18.27
C LYS A 60 16.54 5.73 -17.71
N TYR A 61 16.86 5.77 -16.41
CA TYR A 61 17.23 4.58 -15.66
C TYR A 61 15.96 3.75 -15.42
N CYS A 62 15.83 2.58 -16.05
CA CYS A 62 14.62 1.78 -16.05
C CYS A 62 14.84 0.41 -15.40
N ILE A 63 13.79 -0.14 -14.80
CA ILE A 63 13.78 -1.51 -14.26
C ILE A 63 12.55 -2.26 -14.75
N ILE A 64 12.65 -3.58 -14.82
CA ILE A 64 11.46 -4.45 -14.89
C ILE A 64 11.04 -4.77 -13.46
N TYR A 65 9.77 -4.54 -13.16
CA TYR A 65 9.19 -4.81 -11.86
C TYR A 65 8.14 -5.89 -11.99
N LEU A 66 8.54 -7.13 -11.73
CA LEU A 66 7.67 -8.28 -11.85
C LEU A 66 6.71 -8.33 -10.66
N SER A 67 5.42 -8.43 -10.97
CA SER A 67 4.38 -8.55 -9.95
C SER A 67 4.54 -9.79 -9.07
N GLY A 68 3.88 -9.77 -7.91
CA GLY A 68 3.83 -10.92 -6.99
C GLY A 68 3.09 -12.14 -7.53
N ARG A 69 2.51 -12.06 -8.73
CA ARG A 69 1.80 -13.17 -9.36
C ARG A 69 2.71 -14.38 -9.58
N ASN A 70 2.08 -15.56 -9.50
CA ASN A 70 2.69 -16.84 -9.83
C ASN A 70 3.25 -16.86 -11.27
N LEU A 71 4.17 -17.80 -11.53
CA LEU A 71 4.75 -18.05 -12.85
C LEU A 71 3.75 -18.66 -13.83
N TYR A 72 2.75 -19.40 -13.33
CA TYR A 72 1.79 -20.13 -14.17
C TYR A 72 1.12 -19.22 -15.22
N GLY A 73 1.27 -19.56 -16.50
CA GLY A 73 0.75 -18.77 -17.63
C GLY A 73 1.61 -17.57 -18.04
N ARG A 74 2.75 -17.36 -17.37
CA ARG A 74 3.72 -16.26 -17.60
C ARG A 74 5.11 -16.77 -18.01
N GLU A 75 5.28 -18.07 -18.22
CA GLU A 75 6.56 -18.70 -18.53
C GLU A 75 7.21 -18.07 -19.78
N LYS A 76 6.40 -17.82 -20.82
CA LYS A 76 6.87 -17.18 -22.06
C LYS A 76 7.35 -15.76 -21.80
N LEU A 77 6.63 -14.95 -21.02
CA LEU A 77 7.06 -13.60 -20.65
C LEU A 77 8.42 -13.64 -19.95
N PHE A 78 8.60 -14.53 -18.98
CA PHE A 78 9.85 -14.68 -18.26
C PHE A 78 11.02 -15.08 -19.17
N CYS A 79 10.77 -15.93 -20.17
CA CYS A 79 11.78 -16.30 -21.16
C CYS A 79 12.17 -15.15 -22.09
N LEU A 80 11.29 -14.16 -22.29
CA LEU A 80 11.54 -12.98 -23.12
C LEU A 80 12.26 -11.85 -22.36
N ILE A 81 12.43 -11.98 -21.04
CA ILE A 81 13.29 -11.13 -20.22
C ILE A 81 14.71 -11.71 -20.27
N ASP A 82 15.49 -11.31 -21.29
CA ASP A 82 16.75 -11.97 -21.65
C ASP A 82 18.02 -11.15 -21.38
N ALA A 83 17.92 -9.95 -20.80
CA ALA A 83 19.11 -9.14 -20.54
C ALA A 83 19.93 -9.75 -19.38
N HIS A 84 21.25 -9.65 -19.52
CA HIS A 84 22.18 -10.07 -18.48
C HIS A 84 22.32 -9.01 -17.39
N VAL A 85 21.31 -8.94 -16.52
CA VAL A 85 21.21 -7.93 -15.45
C VAL A 85 20.92 -8.60 -14.10
N PRO A 86 21.19 -7.91 -12.97
CA PRO A 86 20.91 -8.46 -11.66
C PRO A 86 19.41 -8.66 -11.40
N LEU A 87 19.09 -9.62 -10.53
CA LEU A 87 17.77 -9.85 -9.97
C LEU A 87 17.77 -9.49 -8.48
N LEU A 88 16.89 -8.58 -8.07
CA LEU A 88 16.68 -8.20 -6.67
C LEU A 88 15.37 -8.80 -6.15
N ILE A 89 15.44 -9.46 -4.99
CA ILE A 89 14.30 -10.12 -4.35
C ILE A 89 14.29 -9.78 -2.86
N ILE A 90 13.11 -9.51 -2.29
CA ILE A 90 12.94 -9.40 -0.84
C ILE A 90 12.64 -10.77 -0.23
N ALA A 91 13.41 -11.11 0.78
CA ALA A 91 13.26 -12.30 1.60
C ALA A 91 12.50 -11.93 2.88
N ARG A 92 11.29 -12.46 3.03
CA ARG A 92 10.41 -12.26 4.20
C ARG A 92 10.03 -13.61 4.78
N ASP A 93 9.83 -13.67 6.10
CA ASP A 93 9.25 -14.83 6.75
C ASP A 93 7.98 -15.27 5.99
N PRO A 94 7.91 -16.51 5.50
CA PRO A 94 6.81 -16.99 4.68
C PRO A 94 5.46 -17.00 5.39
N ILE A 95 5.41 -17.07 6.72
CA ILE A 95 4.15 -16.89 7.48
C ILE A 95 3.75 -15.42 7.48
N SER A 96 4.71 -14.53 7.72
CA SER A 96 4.49 -13.08 7.68
C SER A 96 4.10 -12.56 6.29
N ILE A 97 4.40 -13.29 5.20
CA ILE A 97 3.90 -12.98 3.85
C ILE A 97 2.37 -13.01 3.81
N TYR A 98 1.73 -13.94 4.51
CA TYR A 98 0.28 -14.12 4.49
C TYR A 98 -0.46 -13.16 5.43
N ARG A 99 0.20 -12.53 6.41
CA ARG A 99 -0.44 -11.51 7.27
C ARG A 99 -1.17 -10.41 6.47
N PRO A 100 -0.55 -9.71 5.51
CA PRO A 100 -1.28 -8.73 4.69
C PRO A 100 -2.30 -9.36 3.71
N ILE A 101 -2.23 -10.67 3.45
CA ILE A 101 -3.18 -11.39 2.58
C ILE A 101 -4.48 -11.69 3.35
N VAL A 102 -4.38 -12.22 4.57
CA VAL A 102 -5.56 -12.49 5.43
C VAL A 102 -6.27 -11.20 5.86
N ASN A 103 -5.53 -10.10 5.91
CA ASN A 103 -6.06 -8.76 6.20
C ASN A 103 -6.33 -7.93 4.92
N HIS A 104 -6.35 -8.55 3.75
CA HIS A 104 -6.51 -7.80 2.50
C HIS A 104 -7.87 -7.11 2.45
N LEU A 105 -7.85 -5.84 2.07
CA LEU A 105 -9.07 -5.06 1.91
C LEU A 105 -9.67 -5.32 0.53
N GLY A 106 -10.98 -5.54 0.47
CA GLY A 106 -11.73 -5.79 -0.77
C GLY A 106 -12.09 -4.51 -1.51
N GLU A 107 -13.04 -4.64 -2.44
CA GLU A 107 -13.68 -3.48 -3.04
C GLU A 107 -14.32 -2.61 -1.96
N ARG A 108 -14.12 -1.30 -2.06
CA ARG A 108 -14.62 -0.33 -1.10
C ARG A 108 -15.59 0.58 -1.82
N GLU A 109 -16.71 0.90 -1.18
CA GLU A 109 -17.46 2.12 -1.49
C GLU A 109 -16.62 3.31 -0.99
N TYR A 110 -15.52 3.58 -1.70
CA TYR A 110 -14.55 4.56 -1.28
C TYR A 110 -15.05 5.96 -1.63
N GLN A 111 -15.76 6.58 -0.69
CA GLN A 111 -16.08 7.99 -0.79
C GLN A 111 -14.84 8.81 -0.44
N TYR A 112 -14.24 9.44 -1.44
CA TYR A 112 -13.05 10.26 -1.23
C TYR A 112 -13.39 11.62 -0.63
N THR A 113 -14.51 12.21 -1.08
CA THR A 113 -14.91 13.58 -0.74
C THR A 113 -16.07 13.59 0.25
N CYS A 114 -16.01 14.47 1.25
CA CYS A 114 -17.12 14.82 2.13
C CYS A 114 -17.31 16.35 2.17
N THR A 115 -18.40 16.81 2.78
CA THR A 115 -18.66 18.23 3.07
C THR A 115 -18.90 18.43 4.57
N LEU A 116 -19.06 19.68 5.01
CA LEU A 116 -19.41 19.98 6.41
C LEU A 116 -20.77 19.37 6.84
N GLN A 117 -21.64 19.01 5.89
CA GLN A 117 -22.93 18.35 6.18
C GLN A 117 -22.79 16.83 6.37
N THR A 118 -21.69 16.23 5.92
CA THR A 118 -21.51 14.77 5.93
C THR A 118 -21.36 14.24 7.35
N ASP A 119 -22.18 13.25 7.72
CA ASP A 119 -21.98 12.47 8.95
C ASP A 119 -20.69 11.65 8.85
N TYR A 120 -19.64 12.14 9.50
CA TYR A 120 -18.32 11.51 9.44
C TYR A 120 -18.30 10.10 10.04
N ARG A 121 -19.28 9.73 10.89
CA ARG A 121 -19.36 8.38 11.49
C ARG A 121 -19.72 7.32 10.46
N VAL A 122 -20.64 7.68 9.55
CA VAL A 122 -21.04 6.81 8.44
C VAL A 122 -19.97 6.85 7.34
N PHE A 123 -19.46 8.05 7.03
CA PHE A 123 -18.44 8.24 5.99
C PHE A 123 -17.16 7.45 6.26
N LEU A 124 -16.72 7.39 7.52
CA LEU A 124 -15.53 6.65 7.92
C LEU A 124 -15.77 5.13 8.06
N ASP A 125 -17.03 4.66 7.99
CA ASP A 125 -17.37 3.23 7.91
C ASP A 125 -17.18 2.65 6.50
N SER A 126 -15.97 2.78 5.97
CA SER A 126 -15.65 2.44 4.59
C SER A 126 -14.77 1.20 4.42
N ILE A 127 -14.33 0.59 5.52
CA ILE A 127 -13.41 -0.56 5.46
C ILE A 127 -14.21 -1.82 5.16
N ARG A 128 -13.80 -2.52 4.10
CA ARG A 128 -14.34 -3.81 3.68
C ARG A 128 -13.18 -4.76 3.42
N TYR A 129 -13.21 -5.97 3.99
CA TYR A 129 -12.19 -6.99 3.71
C TYR A 129 -12.57 -7.82 2.49
N TYR A 130 -11.56 -8.43 1.86
CA TYR A 130 -11.70 -9.07 0.55
C TYR A 130 -12.66 -10.27 0.57
N LEU A 131 -12.54 -11.15 1.57
CA LEU A 131 -13.36 -12.36 1.66
C LEU A 131 -14.66 -12.14 2.44
N ASP A 132 -14.61 -11.38 3.53
CA ASP A 132 -15.76 -10.98 4.33
C ASP A 132 -15.75 -9.45 4.48
N PRO A 133 -16.78 -8.72 4.03
CA PRO A 133 -16.78 -7.26 4.10
C PRO A 133 -16.70 -6.69 5.53
N THR A 134 -16.92 -7.48 6.58
CA THR A 134 -17.00 -7.00 7.97
C THR A 134 -15.72 -7.21 8.79
N ALA A 135 -14.93 -8.24 8.46
CA ALA A 135 -13.75 -8.66 9.22
C ALA A 135 -12.74 -9.43 8.34
N PRO A 136 -11.44 -9.46 8.69
CA PRO A 136 -10.47 -10.31 8.01
C PRO A 136 -10.76 -11.79 8.29
N SER A 137 -10.31 -12.68 7.39
CA SER A 137 -10.56 -14.11 7.48
C SER A 137 -9.34 -14.96 7.12
N LEU A 138 -9.12 -16.01 7.91
CA LEU A 138 -8.08 -17.02 7.66
C LEU A 138 -8.48 -18.00 6.54
N ASP A 139 -9.74 -18.00 6.09
CA ASP A 139 -10.20 -18.92 5.04
C ASP A 139 -9.56 -18.64 3.68
N ILE A 140 -9.05 -17.42 3.47
CA ILE A 140 -8.26 -17.11 2.27
C ILE A 140 -7.03 -18.02 2.17
N LEU A 141 -6.48 -18.52 3.29
CA LEU A 141 -5.37 -19.46 3.26
C LEU A 141 -5.74 -20.80 2.60
N ALA A 142 -7.01 -21.20 2.65
CA ALA A 142 -7.50 -22.42 2.00
C ALA A 142 -8.02 -22.18 0.58
N SER A 143 -8.00 -20.93 0.09
CA SER A 143 -8.40 -20.59 -1.28
C SER A 143 -7.43 -21.17 -2.31
N GLU A 144 -7.94 -21.48 -3.51
CA GLU A 144 -7.10 -21.90 -4.63
C GLU A 144 -6.04 -20.84 -4.96
N GLU A 145 -6.35 -19.56 -4.80
CA GLU A 145 -5.41 -18.47 -5.06
C GLU A 145 -4.15 -18.56 -4.21
N SER A 146 -4.29 -18.95 -2.94
CA SER A 146 -3.22 -18.89 -1.95
C SER A 146 -2.48 -20.21 -1.76
N CYS A 147 -3.20 -21.35 -1.79
CA CYS A 147 -2.61 -22.66 -1.48
C CYS A 147 -2.48 -23.63 -2.67
N SER A 148 -2.91 -23.24 -3.88
CA SER A 148 -2.66 -24.03 -5.10
C SER A 148 -1.29 -23.73 -5.67
N GLU A 149 -0.60 -24.72 -6.25
CA GLU A 149 0.66 -24.51 -6.97
C GLU A 149 0.51 -23.53 -8.16
N HIS A 150 -0.69 -23.45 -8.73
CA HIS A 150 -1.04 -22.51 -9.81
C HIS A 150 -1.83 -21.29 -9.31
N GLY A 151 -2.03 -21.16 -8.00
CA GLY A 151 -2.75 -20.04 -7.40
C GLY A 151 -2.04 -18.73 -7.67
N VAL A 152 -2.81 -17.68 -7.99
CA VAL A 152 -2.26 -16.37 -8.40
C VAL A 152 -1.42 -15.70 -7.32
N THR A 153 -1.76 -15.90 -6.04
CA THR A 153 -1.03 -15.36 -4.88
C THR A 153 -0.15 -16.38 -4.17
N ALA A 154 -0.15 -17.63 -4.63
CA ALA A 154 0.70 -18.67 -4.09
C ALA A 154 2.19 -18.32 -4.25
N LEU A 155 2.97 -18.63 -3.22
CA LEU A 155 4.40 -18.34 -3.19
C LEU A 155 5.09 -19.06 -4.36
N SER A 156 5.95 -18.34 -5.09
CA SER A 156 6.60 -18.85 -6.29
C SER A 156 7.99 -18.23 -6.52
N ILE A 157 8.75 -17.99 -5.44
CA ILE A 157 10.04 -17.27 -5.51
C ILE A 157 11.07 -18.03 -6.33
N GLN A 158 11.36 -19.28 -5.96
CA GLN A 158 12.37 -20.08 -6.65
C GLN A 158 11.96 -20.39 -8.09
N SER A 159 10.70 -20.76 -8.31
CA SER A 159 10.19 -21.08 -9.65
C SER A 159 10.34 -19.90 -10.60
N ARG A 160 9.94 -18.69 -10.17
CA ARG A 160 10.08 -17.47 -10.97
C ARG A 160 11.54 -17.06 -11.19
N ALA A 161 12.39 -17.16 -10.15
CA ALA A 161 13.82 -16.87 -10.29
C ALA A 161 14.51 -17.79 -11.31
N LYS A 162 14.21 -19.10 -11.28
CA LYS A 162 14.76 -20.08 -12.23
C LYS A 162 14.27 -19.88 -13.66
N ALA A 163 13.07 -19.31 -13.84
CA ALA A 163 12.54 -18.98 -15.16
C ALA A 163 13.31 -17.83 -15.85
N LEU A 164 13.95 -16.95 -15.07
CA LEU A 164 14.81 -15.87 -15.57
C LEU A 164 16.24 -16.38 -15.84
N LYS A 165 16.44 -17.05 -16.97
CA LYS A 165 17.69 -17.78 -17.29
C LYS A 165 18.96 -16.92 -17.45
N HIS A 166 18.80 -15.62 -17.67
CA HIS A 166 19.90 -14.75 -18.08
C HIS A 166 20.40 -13.81 -16.98
N VAL A 167 19.81 -13.86 -15.78
CA VAL A 167 20.19 -12.96 -14.68
C VAL A 167 21.66 -13.12 -14.29
N SER A 168 22.34 -12.00 -14.04
CA SER A 168 23.78 -12.02 -13.75
C SER A 168 24.09 -12.41 -12.31
N LYS A 169 23.19 -12.05 -11.38
CA LYS A 169 23.23 -12.45 -9.97
C LYS A 169 21.82 -12.39 -9.39
N ILE A 170 21.57 -13.20 -8.37
CA ILE A 170 20.37 -13.10 -7.55
C ILE A 170 20.78 -12.50 -6.20
N GLN A 171 20.23 -11.33 -5.88
CA GLN A 171 20.45 -10.65 -4.61
C GLN A 171 19.18 -10.68 -3.78
N TYR A 172 19.31 -11.19 -2.57
CA TYR A 172 18.27 -11.12 -1.56
C TYR A 172 18.59 -9.99 -0.58
N ILE A 173 17.56 -9.25 -0.18
CA ILE A 173 17.60 -8.37 1.00
C ILE A 173 16.52 -8.82 1.98
N ALA A 174 16.77 -8.70 3.28
CA ALA A 174 15.78 -9.05 4.28
C ALA A 174 14.66 -8.00 4.32
N PHE A 175 13.44 -8.43 4.68
CA PHE A 175 12.28 -7.54 4.68
C PHE A 175 12.39 -6.40 5.69
N ASP A 176 13.08 -6.61 6.80
CA ASP A 176 13.36 -5.58 7.82
C ASP A 176 14.26 -4.45 7.31
N GLU A 177 15.16 -4.73 6.35
CA GLU A 177 16.01 -3.71 5.71
C GLU A 177 15.21 -2.63 4.97
N ILE A 178 13.95 -2.90 4.62
CA ILE A 178 13.06 -1.94 3.94
C ILE A 178 11.97 -1.36 4.87
N LEU A 179 12.07 -1.63 6.18
CA LEU A 179 11.16 -1.04 7.18
C LEU A 179 11.74 0.25 7.72
N GLU A 180 10.84 1.22 7.93
CA GLU A 180 11.02 2.43 8.74
C GLU A 180 12.46 2.97 8.68
N MET A 181 13.18 2.99 9.81
CA MET A 181 14.50 3.61 9.96
C MET A 181 15.60 3.00 9.07
N GLN A 182 15.41 1.81 8.50
CA GLN A 182 16.41 1.14 7.66
C GLN A 182 16.24 1.44 6.18
N ALA A 183 15.02 1.70 5.73
CA ALA A 183 14.68 1.79 4.31
C ALA A 183 15.54 2.84 3.55
N PHE A 184 15.76 4.01 4.16
CA PHE A 184 16.55 5.07 3.56
C PHE A 184 18.03 4.67 3.35
N ASP A 185 18.64 4.07 4.36
CA ASP A 185 20.04 3.62 4.30
C ASP A 185 20.21 2.45 3.33
N THR A 186 19.25 1.53 3.33
CA THR A 186 19.17 0.44 2.34
C THR A 186 19.08 0.99 0.93
N PHE A 187 18.25 1.99 0.66
CA PHE A 187 18.16 2.58 -0.68
C PHE A 187 19.38 3.41 -1.07
N LYS A 188 20.11 4.04 -0.14
CA LYS A 188 21.44 4.60 -0.44
C LYS A 188 22.43 3.52 -0.87
N ARG A 189 22.44 2.36 -0.18
CA ARG A 189 23.29 1.22 -0.53
C ARG A 189 22.92 0.65 -1.90
N LEU A 190 21.64 0.40 -2.15
CA LEU A 190 21.14 -0.10 -3.43
C LEU A 190 21.40 0.88 -4.57
N ALA A 191 21.22 2.19 -4.36
CA ALA A 191 21.52 3.22 -5.36
C ALA A 191 23.00 3.17 -5.79
N LYS A 192 23.91 3.00 -4.83
CA LYS A 192 25.34 2.84 -5.10
C LYS A 192 25.64 1.54 -5.85
N GLU A 193 25.01 0.43 -5.47
CA GLU A 193 25.28 -0.89 -6.03
C GLU A 193 24.71 -1.07 -7.44
N TYR A 194 23.54 -0.50 -7.70
CA TYR A 194 22.82 -0.66 -8.97
C TYR A 194 23.01 0.56 -9.90
N GLY A 195 23.39 1.73 -9.37
CA GLY A 195 23.73 2.92 -10.16
C GLY A 195 22.54 3.86 -10.45
N PHE A 196 21.44 3.77 -9.70
CA PHE A 196 20.34 4.74 -9.78
C PHE A 196 20.57 5.94 -8.84
N LYS A 197 19.73 6.99 -8.94
CA LYS A 197 19.92 8.20 -8.10
C LYS A 197 19.61 7.88 -6.63
N PRO A 198 20.46 8.28 -5.67
CA PRO A 198 20.22 7.99 -4.26
C PRO A 198 18.97 8.72 -3.72
N PRO A 199 18.34 8.18 -2.66
CA PRO A 199 17.22 8.84 -2.00
C PRO A 199 17.68 10.16 -1.36
N LYS A 200 16.77 11.14 -1.30
CA LYS A 200 17.07 12.50 -0.81
C LYS A 200 16.34 12.87 0.48
N GLN A 201 15.07 12.53 0.57
CA GLN A 201 14.21 12.84 1.72
C GLN A 201 14.14 11.58 2.57
N LYS A 202 14.48 11.69 3.86
CA LYS A 202 14.55 10.51 4.74
C LYS A 202 13.15 10.09 5.17
N GLU A 203 12.32 11.08 5.45
CA GLU A 203 10.98 10.96 6.02
C GLU A 203 10.07 10.12 5.11
N ILE A 204 10.17 10.26 3.79
CA ILE A 204 9.35 9.50 2.83
C ILE A 204 9.69 8.01 2.79
N PHE A 205 10.92 7.64 3.15
CA PHE A 205 11.37 6.23 3.22
C PHE A 205 11.04 5.60 4.57
N GLU A 206 11.01 6.40 5.65
CA GLU A 206 10.65 5.93 6.98
C GLU A 206 9.13 5.78 7.18
N ALA A 207 8.34 6.43 6.32
CA ALA A 207 6.89 6.44 6.45
C ALA A 207 6.24 5.19 5.79
N LYS A 208 5.18 4.64 6.40
CA LYS A 208 4.45 3.47 5.89
C LYS A 208 3.64 3.75 4.61
N VAL A 209 4.14 3.32 3.45
CA VAL A 209 3.50 3.53 2.13
C VAL A 209 2.16 2.80 1.96
N ASN A 210 2.01 1.61 2.55
CA ASN A 210 0.77 0.83 2.47
C ASN A 210 0.65 -0.09 3.70
N GLY A 211 -0.05 0.36 4.72
CA GLY A 211 -0.19 -0.35 6.00
C GLY A 211 -0.40 0.60 7.18
N GLY A 212 -0.26 0.06 8.39
CA GLY A 212 -0.43 0.84 9.62
C GLY A 212 -1.89 1.11 9.97
N MET A 213 -2.11 2.00 10.94
CA MET A 213 -3.42 2.13 11.57
C MET A 213 -4.49 2.76 10.68
N LEU A 214 -4.07 3.59 9.72
CA LEU A 214 -4.94 4.39 8.85
C LEU A 214 -5.19 3.74 7.47
N LEU A 215 -4.74 2.49 7.28
CA LEU A 215 -4.88 1.80 6.01
C LEU A 215 -6.35 1.74 5.57
N GLY A 216 -6.63 2.35 4.43
CA GLY A 216 -7.94 2.39 3.81
C GLY A 216 -8.93 3.41 4.38
N LEU A 217 -8.52 4.15 5.42
CA LEU A 217 -9.27 5.28 5.97
C LEU A 217 -8.87 6.61 5.35
N LEU A 218 -7.63 6.72 4.86
CA LEU A 218 -7.06 7.89 4.20
C LEU A 218 -6.51 7.54 2.81
N PRO A 219 -6.40 8.50 1.88
CA PRO A 219 -6.68 9.94 2.03
C PRO A 219 -8.17 10.33 1.91
N ARG A 220 -8.57 11.47 2.47
CA ARG A 220 -9.91 12.06 2.30
C ARG A 220 -9.82 13.52 1.90
N ALA A 221 -10.86 14.05 1.26
CA ALA A 221 -10.99 15.46 0.93
C ALA A 221 -12.25 16.04 1.57
N LEU A 222 -12.09 17.08 2.38
CA LEU A 222 -13.19 17.88 2.90
C LEU A 222 -13.39 19.08 1.96
N ILE A 223 -14.53 19.09 1.27
CA ILE A 223 -14.99 20.21 0.47
C ILE A 223 -15.79 21.16 1.37
N ILE A 224 -15.38 22.41 1.42
CA ILE A 224 -15.91 23.42 2.32
C ILE A 224 -16.66 24.46 1.48
N ASN A 225 -17.97 24.55 1.70
CA ASN A 225 -18.81 25.60 1.13
C ASN A 225 -19.45 26.42 2.25
N GLU A 226 -19.56 27.73 2.05
CA GLU A 226 -20.21 28.62 3.02
C GLU A 226 -21.67 28.23 3.29
N CYS A 227 -22.39 27.69 2.31
CA CYS A 227 -23.80 27.28 2.48
C CYS A 227 -23.95 26.04 3.36
N ASP A 228 -22.87 25.29 3.61
CA ASP A 228 -22.92 24.10 4.45
C ASP A 228 -22.90 24.47 5.93
N VAL A 229 -22.44 25.67 6.30
CA VAL A 229 -22.26 26.10 7.70
C VAL A 229 -23.55 25.97 8.54
N PRO A 230 -24.74 26.43 8.06
CA PRO A 230 -25.99 26.28 8.82
C PRO A 230 -26.47 24.83 8.95
N PHE A 231 -25.99 23.93 8.08
CA PHE A 231 -26.38 22.52 8.03
C PHE A 231 -25.26 21.60 8.47
N MET A 232 -24.23 22.14 9.12
CA MET A 232 -23.05 21.39 9.52
C MET A 232 -23.43 20.25 10.47
N PHE A 233 -22.86 19.08 10.21
CA PHE A 233 -23.05 17.91 11.03
C PHE A 233 -22.57 18.15 12.48
N GLY A 234 -23.37 17.73 13.46
CA GLY A 234 -23.09 17.95 14.90
C GLY A 234 -23.48 19.34 15.43
N VAL A 235 -24.16 20.17 14.64
CA VAL A 235 -24.87 21.36 15.14
C VAL A 235 -26.31 20.95 15.52
N GLN A 236 -26.71 21.21 16.76
CA GLN A 236 -28.12 21.08 17.15
C GLN A 236 -28.92 22.13 16.39
N LYS A 237 -29.97 21.72 15.67
CA LYS A 237 -30.96 22.65 15.15
C LYS A 237 -31.72 23.22 16.34
N ASP A 238 -31.54 24.50 16.64
CA ASP A 238 -32.58 25.21 17.39
C ASP A 238 -33.85 25.16 16.54
N GLU A 239 -34.87 24.45 17.01
CA GLU A 239 -36.17 24.26 16.34
C GLU A 239 -36.91 25.58 16.00
N ASN A 240 -36.34 26.74 16.37
CA ASN A 240 -36.87 28.07 16.09
C ASN A 240 -36.19 28.86 14.98
N SER A 241 -35.22 28.30 14.25
CA SER A 241 -34.70 28.96 13.02
C SER A 241 -35.56 28.59 11.82
N VAL A 242 -36.71 29.25 11.77
CA VAL A 242 -37.68 29.23 10.67
C VAL A 242 -37.02 29.56 9.34
N ILE A 243 -37.37 28.76 8.35
CA ILE A 243 -37.19 28.92 6.91
C ILE A 243 -37.46 30.38 6.51
N ASN A 244 -36.43 31.09 6.06
CA ASN A 244 -36.59 32.17 5.09
C ASN A 244 -35.93 31.74 3.79
N ASN A 245 -36.78 31.35 2.84
CA ASN A 245 -36.39 31.03 1.49
C ASN A 245 -35.95 32.27 0.72
N SER A 246 -35.11 32.00 -0.29
CA SER A 246 -34.84 32.79 -1.50
C SER A 246 -33.88 33.97 -1.39
N GLN A 247 -32.63 33.71 -1.78
CA GLN A 247 -32.02 34.33 -2.96
C GLN A 247 -30.83 33.45 -3.41
N THR A 248 -31.02 32.64 -4.45
CA THR A 248 -29.90 32.07 -5.21
C THR A 248 -29.25 33.19 -5.99
N ASN A 249 -28.41 33.97 -5.31
CA ASN A 249 -27.38 34.73 -5.98
C ASN A 249 -26.38 33.72 -6.54
N ASN A 250 -26.26 33.66 -7.85
CA ASN A 250 -25.14 33.01 -8.56
C ASN A 250 -23.84 33.80 -8.32
N GLN A 251 -23.52 34.11 -7.06
CA GLN A 251 -22.18 34.49 -6.67
C GLN A 251 -21.38 33.18 -6.61
N THR A 252 -20.24 33.18 -7.28
CA THR A 252 -19.30 32.07 -7.30
C THR A 252 -18.95 31.74 -5.86
N GLN A 253 -19.56 30.67 -5.34
CA GLN A 253 -19.47 30.34 -3.94
C GLN A 253 -18.02 29.94 -3.64
N ALA A 254 -17.45 30.48 -2.57
CA ALA A 254 -16.09 30.13 -2.17
C ALA A 254 -16.08 28.64 -1.78
N GLN A 255 -15.37 27.84 -2.59
CA GLN A 255 -15.20 26.42 -2.39
C GLN A 255 -13.73 26.17 -2.04
N TYR A 256 -13.49 25.65 -0.85
CA TYR A 256 -12.15 25.26 -0.39
C TYR A 256 -12.05 23.75 -0.26
N GLU A 257 -10.83 23.21 -0.36
CA GLU A 257 -10.56 21.79 -0.19
C GLU A 257 -9.46 21.60 0.85
N ILE A 258 -9.71 20.73 1.82
CA ILE A 258 -8.68 20.22 2.75
C ILE A 258 -8.48 18.74 2.45
N ILE A 259 -7.26 18.37 2.09
CA ILE A 259 -6.86 16.98 1.91
C ILE A 259 -6.30 16.46 3.23
N ILE A 260 -7.01 15.48 3.81
CA ILE A 260 -6.64 14.77 5.04
C ILE A 260 -5.85 13.54 4.62
N THR A 261 -4.55 13.52 4.91
CA THR A 261 -3.65 12.51 4.34
C THR A 261 -2.42 12.23 5.22
N THR A 262 -1.55 11.34 4.75
CA THR A 262 -0.24 11.04 5.33
C THR A 262 0.89 11.44 4.36
N PRO A 263 2.16 11.58 4.82
CA PRO A 263 3.26 12.14 4.02
C PRO A 263 3.50 11.50 2.65
N GLN A 264 3.18 10.21 2.48
CA GLN A 264 3.54 9.41 1.30
C GLN A 264 2.72 9.77 0.05
N ILE A 265 1.61 10.49 0.20
CA ILE A 265 0.71 10.87 -0.91
C ILE A 265 1.07 12.25 -1.49
N GLN A 266 2.09 12.93 -0.94
CA GLN A 266 2.49 14.26 -1.39
C GLN A 266 3.28 14.24 -2.70
N THR A 267 2.55 14.32 -3.81
CA THR A 267 2.93 15.23 -4.90
C THR A 267 1.82 16.26 -5.07
N LEU A 268 1.75 17.22 -4.15
CA LEU A 268 0.97 18.43 -4.31
C LEU A 268 1.93 19.60 -4.17
N ASN A 269 2.56 19.96 -5.28
CA ASN A 269 3.25 21.25 -5.37
C ASN A 269 2.23 22.33 -4.92
N ASP A 270 2.67 23.25 -4.07
CA ASP A 270 1.89 24.41 -3.58
C ASP A 270 0.87 24.18 -2.44
N CYS A 271 0.79 22.97 -1.88
CA CYS A 271 0.06 22.73 -0.62
C CYS A 271 0.91 23.07 0.62
N ILE A 272 0.24 23.50 1.68
CA ILE A 272 0.78 23.68 3.04
C ILE A 272 -0.05 22.87 4.03
N ASP A 273 0.58 22.40 5.10
CA ASP A 273 -0.14 21.80 6.23
C ASP A 273 -0.69 22.90 7.15
N ILE A 274 -2.01 22.96 7.27
CA ILE A 274 -2.74 23.99 8.02
C ILE A 274 -3.20 23.49 9.40
N SER A 275 -2.78 22.28 9.80
CA SER A 275 -3.16 21.66 11.08
C SER A 275 -2.89 22.56 12.29
N LYS A 276 -1.72 23.20 12.32
CA LYS A 276 -1.30 24.12 13.39
C LYS A 276 -2.09 25.43 13.37
N ASP A 277 -2.39 25.96 12.19
CA ASP A 277 -3.15 27.21 12.05
C ASP A 277 -4.62 27.04 12.46
N LEU A 278 -5.16 25.84 12.30
CA LEU A 278 -6.51 25.50 12.72
C LEU A 278 -6.62 25.22 14.23
N ASP A 279 -5.52 25.08 14.97
CA ASP A 279 -5.53 24.76 16.41
C ASP A 279 -6.39 23.52 16.72
N ILE A 280 -6.11 22.43 15.99
CA ILE A 280 -6.81 21.15 16.11
C ILE A 280 -5.84 20.10 16.66
N ASP A 281 -6.33 19.28 17.58
CA ASP A 281 -5.59 18.13 18.06
C ASP A 281 -5.56 17.02 17.00
N ILE A 282 -4.37 16.56 16.65
CA ILE A 282 -4.16 15.56 15.61
C ILE A 282 -3.87 14.20 16.28
N PRO A 283 -4.74 13.19 16.13
CA PRO A 283 -4.63 11.93 16.88
C PRO A 283 -3.44 11.06 16.46
N PHE A 284 -2.87 11.28 15.28
CA PHE A 284 -1.70 10.56 14.80
C PHE A 284 -0.64 11.54 14.28
N PRO A 285 0.65 11.39 14.67
CA PRO A 285 1.70 12.36 14.32
C PRO A 285 1.98 12.48 12.81
N ASN A 286 1.48 11.52 12.02
CA ASN A 286 1.66 11.47 10.58
C ASN A 286 0.40 11.89 9.78
N ILE A 287 -0.61 12.51 10.40
CA ILE A 287 -1.73 13.12 9.68
C ILE A 287 -1.40 14.56 9.32
N TYR A 288 -1.69 14.91 8.07
CA TYR A 288 -1.52 16.23 7.49
C TYR A 288 -2.88 16.74 7.01
N LEU A 289 -3.14 18.04 7.22
CA LEU A 289 -4.30 18.74 6.68
C LEU A 289 -3.82 19.70 5.62
N LEU A 290 -3.91 19.29 4.35
CA LEU A 290 -3.29 20.03 3.25
C LEU A 290 -4.30 20.93 2.54
N MET A 291 -3.93 22.20 2.36
CA MET A 291 -4.65 23.16 1.52
C MET A 291 -3.65 23.89 0.62
N THR A 292 -4.06 24.33 -0.57
CA THR A 292 -3.20 25.18 -1.40
C THR A 292 -2.95 26.53 -0.72
N LYS A 293 -1.75 27.10 -0.88
CA LYS A 293 -1.38 28.39 -0.27
C LYS A 293 -2.39 29.50 -0.61
N ASP A 294 -2.79 29.59 -1.87
CA ASP A 294 -3.73 30.61 -2.35
C ASP A 294 -5.13 30.43 -1.75
N SER A 295 -5.60 29.19 -1.63
CA SER A 295 -6.89 28.89 -0.99
C SER A 295 -6.83 29.22 0.49
N PHE A 296 -5.72 28.93 1.17
CA PHE A 296 -5.57 29.20 2.59
C PHE A 296 -5.62 30.70 2.92
N ILE A 297 -4.92 31.54 2.15
CA ILE A 297 -4.94 33.00 2.32
C ILE A 297 -6.37 33.54 2.24
N LYS A 298 -7.18 33.05 1.29
CA LYS A 298 -8.57 33.45 1.14
C LYS A 298 -9.44 32.86 2.26
N PHE A 299 -9.30 31.57 2.54
CA PHE A 299 -10.06 30.88 3.57
C PHE A 299 -9.97 31.56 4.94
N GLN A 300 -8.77 32.04 5.32
CA GLN A 300 -8.56 32.73 6.59
C GLN A 300 -9.34 34.05 6.73
N THR A 301 -9.81 34.65 5.63
CA THR A 301 -10.64 35.87 5.70
C THR A 301 -12.09 35.59 6.11
N HIS A 302 -12.53 34.32 6.11
CA HIS A 302 -13.92 33.92 6.41
C HIS A 302 -14.02 33.31 7.82
N GLN A 303 -14.05 34.16 8.86
CA GLN A 303 -13.98 33.71 10.26
C GLN A 303 -15.02 32.64 10.65
N GLU A 304 -16.29 32.81 10.26
CA GLU A 304 -17.34 31.83 10.57
C GLU A 304 -17.08 30.47 9.91
N LEU A 305 -16.60 30.49 8.66
CA LEU A 305 -16.26 29.28 7.91
C LEU A 305 -15.07 28.55 8.52
N VAL A 306 -14.06 29.29 9.00
CA VAL A 306 -12.90 28.74 9.72
C VAL A 306 -13.35 28.05 11.01
N ILE A 307 -14.22 28.68 11.80
CA ILE A 307 -14.74 28.12 13.05
C ILE A 307 -15.54 26.85 12.79
N ALA A 308 -16.43 26.87 11.79
CA ALA A 308 -17.23 25.70 11.41
C ALA A 308 -16.34 24.55 10.96
N THR A 309 -15.39 24.82 10.06
CA THR A 309 -14.42 23.85 9.57
C THR A 309 -13.60 23.23 10.70
N ARG A 310 -13.11 24.05 11.64
CA ARG A 310 -12.38 23.59 12.83
C ARG A 310 -13.22 22.62 13.64
N LYS A 311 -14.47 22.99 13.97
CA LYS A 311 -15.38 22.16 14.76
C LYS A 311 -15.70 20.83 14.08
N TYR A 312 -15.96 20.85 12.77
CA TYR A 312 -16.20 19.64 11.99
C TYR A 312 -14.98 18.70 12.02
N LEU A 313 -13.79 19.24 11.73
CA LEU A 313 -12.55 18.47 11.67
C LEU A 313 -12.16 17.88 13.03
N GLN A 314 -12.40 18.57 14.15
CA GLN A 314 -12.20 18.01 15.49
C GLN A 314 -13.04 16.74 15.71
N GLY A 315 -14.31 16.77 15.32
CA GLY A 315 -15.19 15.60 15.38
C GLY A 315 -14.76 14.48 14.43
N PHE A 316 -14.43 14.87 13.19
CA PHE A 316 -13.96 13.95 12.15
C PHE A 316 -12.70 13.20 12.59
N LEU A 317 -11.68 13.90 13.10
CA LEU A 317 -10.40 13.29 13.49
C LEU A 317 -10.55 12.38 14.70
N LYS A 318 -11.39 12.75 15.67
CA LYS A 318 -11.73 11.87 16.78
C LYS A 318 -12.40 10.58 16.31
N GLU A 319 -13.33 10.67 15.37
CA GLU A 319 -13.97 9.48 14.81
C GLU A 319 -13.02 8.66 13.92
N LEU A 320 -12.10 9.31 13.21
CA LEU A 320 -11.05 8.65 12.46
C LEU A 320 -10.16 7.81 13.39
N GLU A 321 -9.78 8.35 14.54
CA GLU A 321 -9.03 7.62 15.58
C GLU A 321 -9.82 6.43 16.12
N ASN A 322 -11.08 6.64 16.51
CA ASN A 322 -11.96 5.55 16.96
C ASN A 322 -12.05 4.43 15.93
N ARG A 323 -12.33 4.79 14.67
CA ARG A 323 -12.47 3.83 13.58
C ARG A 323 -11.14 3.13 13.30
N ALA A 324 -10.02 3.85 13.32
CA ALA A 324 -8.70 3.23 13.20
C ALA A 324 -8.51 2.18 14.28
N HIS A 325 -8.79 2.46 15.56
CA HIS A 325 -8.67 1.46 16.63
C HIS A 325 -9.58 0.26 16.42
N ILE A 326 -10.84 0.47 16.06
CA ILE A 326 -11.80 -0.61 15.76
C ILE A 326 -11.24 -1.53 14.68
N GLU A 327 -10.79 -0.98 13.55
CA GLU A 327 -10.33 -1.78 12.42
C GLU A 327 -8.97 -2.44 12.67
N ASN A 328 -8.09 -1.83 13.47
CA ASN A 328 -6.83 -2.48 13.86
C ASN A 328 -7.05 -3.64 14.84
N ASN A 329 -8.02 -3.54 15.74
CA ASN A 329 -8.33 -4.61 16.70
C ASN A 329 -8.93 -5.86 16.03
N LYS A 330 -9.44 -5.74 14.80
CA LYS A 330 -9.91 -6.89 14.01
C LYS A 330 -8.77 -7.66 13.34
N ARG A 331 -7.59 -7.06 13.18
CA ARG A 331 -6.54 -7.60 12.32
C ARG A 331 -5.98 -8.90 12.88
N LEU A 332 -5.79 -9.84 11.96
CA LEU A 332 -5.14 -11.11 12.23
C LEU A 332 -3.62 -10.96 12.18
N ASP A 333 -2.91 -11.69 13.05
CA ASP A 333 -1.45 -11.70 13.10
C ASP A 333 -0.86 -13.05 12.61
N GLU A 334 0.46 -13.17 12.69
CA GLU A 334 1.14 -14.42 12.35
C GLU A 334 0.80 -15.60 13.29
N ASN A 335 0.46 -15.35 14.56
CA ASN A 335 0.07 -16.40 15.49
C ASN A 335 -1.30 -16.98 15.15
N ASP A 336 -2.25 -16.14 14.72
CA ASP A 336 -3.55 -16.59 14.22
C ASP A 336 -3.39 -17.52 13.01
N ILE A 337 -2.47 -17.16 12.09
CA ILE A 337 -2.13 -17.98 10.93
C ILE A 337 -1.51 -19.32 11.36
N LEU A 338 -0.57 -19.31 12.30
CA LEU A 338 0.03 -20.54 12.82
C LEU A 338 -1.02 -21.43 13.51
N GLU A 339 -1.94 -20.84 14.26
CA GLU A 339 -3.01 -21.59 14.93
C GLU A 339 -3.95 -22.24 13.92
N ARG A 340 -4.31 -21.56 12.83
CA ARG A 340 -5.04 -22.18 11.72
C ARG A 340 -4.31 -23.40 11.16
N PHE A 341 -2.99 -23.34 11.01
CA PHE A 341 -2.21 -24.49 10.56
C PHE A 341 -2.12 -25.62 11.60
N ARG A 342 -2.17 -25.32 12.91
CA ARG A 342 -2.26 -26.37 13.95
C ARG A 342 -3.59 -27.10 13.88
N GLN A 343 -4.68 -26.39 13.62
CA GLN A 343 -6.03 -26.93 13.57
C GLN A 343 -6.34 -27.67 12.27
N ASP A 344 -5.69 -27.30 11.16
CA ASP A 344 -5.86 -27.91 9.84
C ASP A 344 -4.53 -28.47 9.31
N THR A 345 -4.22 -29.69 9.73
CA THR A 345 -3.00 -30.42 9.36
C THR A 345 -2.87 -30.62 7.85
N ALA A 346 -3.98 -30.86 7.15
CA ALA A 346 -3.97 -31.03 5.71
C ALA A 346 -3.57 -29.73 4.99
N LEU A 347 -4.07 -28.60 5.45
CA LEU A 347 -3.67 -27.29 4.94
C LEU A 347 -2.20 -27.00 5.26
N ALA A 348 -1.74 -27.25 6.49
CA ALA A 348 -0.34 -27.07 6.87
C ALA A 348 0.60 -27.85 5.94
N MET A 349 0.28 -29.10 5.62
CA MET A 349 1.08 -29.93 4.72
C MET A 349 1.07 -29.45 3.26
N LYS A 350 -0.03 -28.83 2.79
CA LYS A 350 -0.04 -28.16 1.47
C LYS A 350 0.96 -26.99 1.44
N TYR A 351 0.93 -26.12 2.45
CA TYR A 351 1.86 -25.00 2.54
C TYR A 351 3.31 -25.46 2.73
N LYS A 352 3.53 -26.53 3.50
CA LYS A 352 4.85 -27.13 3.64
C LYS A 352 5.44 -27.54 2.29
N LYS A 353 4.66 -28.19 1.43
CA LYS A 353 5.10 -28.56 0.08
C LYS A 353 5.50 -27.33 -0.75
N ILE A 354 4.72 -26.25 -0.67
CA ILE A 354 5.02 -24.99 -1.35
C ILE A 354 6.33 -24.39 -0.80
N PHE A 355 6.46 -24.26 0.52
CA PHE A 355 7.62 -23.65 1.16
C PHE A 355 8.91 -24.44 0.96
N ASP A 356 8.85 -25.78 1.04
CA ASP A 356 10.01 -26.65 0.77
C ASP A 356 10.56 -26.44 -0.64
N LYS A 357 9.68 -26.23 -1.63
CA LYS A 357 10.07 -25.95 -3.02
C LYS A 357 10.55 -24.51 -3.22
N GLU A 358 9.76 -23.54 -2.76
CA GLU A 358 9.90 -22.14 -3.18
C GLU A 358 10.90 -21.35 -2.35
N LEU A 359 11.26 -21.84 -1.16
CA LEU A 359 12.27 -21.23 -0.29
C LEU A 359 13.65 -21.87 -0.43
N ALA A 360 13.80 -23.00 -1.15
CA ALA A 360 15.05 -23.77 -1.17
C ALA A 360 16.27 -22.93 -1.60
N HIS A 361 16.15 -22.12 -2.65
CA HIS A 361 17.25 -21.24 -3.08
C HIS A 361 17.60 -20.17 -2.03
N ILE A 362 16.64 -19.62 -1.29
CA ILE A 362 16.92 -18.66 -0.20
C ILE A 362 17.62 -19.39 0.95
N LYS A 363 17.15 -20.58 1.33
CA LYS A 363 17.77 -21.41 2.37
C LYS A 363 19.23 -21.72 2.07
N GLU A 364 19.54 -22.01 0.81
CA GLU A 364 20.90 -22.32 0.35
C GLU A 364 21.80 -21.07 0.33
N ASN A 365 21.30 -19.95 -0.19
CA ASN A 365 22.14 -18.77 -0.47
C ASN A 365 22.16 -17.73 0.64
N ARG A 366 21.12 -17.68 1.49
CA ARG A 366 20.95 -16.73 2.59
C ARG A 366 20.37 -17.39 3.85
N PRO A 367 21.03 -18.43 4.38
CA PRO A 367 20.62 -19.06 5.64
C PRO A 367 20.63 -18.06 6.81
N ASP A 368 21.45 -17.01 6.72
CA ASP A 368 21.48 -15.90 7.68
C ASP A 368 20.14 -15.15 7.75
N ILE A 369 19.46 -14.93 6.62
CA ILE A 369 18.10 -14.35 6.62
C ILE A 369 17.09 -15.38 7.13
N VAL A 370 17.17 -16.63 6.68
CA VAL A 370 16.19 -17.66 7.08
C VAL A 370 16.23 -17.92 8.59
N ALA A 371 17.40 -17.80 9.21
CA ALA A 371 17.56 -17.95 10.66
C ALA A 371 16.76 -16.90 11.46
N THR A 372 16.38 -15.76 10.87
CA THR A 372 15.57 -14.73 11.54
C THR A 372 14.06 -14.97 11.42
N TRP A 373 13.62 -15.95 10.62
CA TRP A 373 12.21 -16.26 10.39
C TRP A 373 11.61 -17.10 11.53
N GLY A 374 11.33 -16.45 12.66
CA GLY A 374 10.80 -17.10 13.85
C GLY A 374 9.45 -17.80 13.63
N TYR A 375 8.53 -17.18 12.90
CA TYR A 375 7.22 -17.79 12.64
C TYR A 375 7.33 -18.98 11.70
N TYR A 376 8.22 -18.92 10.72
CA TYR A 376 8.50 -20.06 9.87
C TYR A 376 9.10 -21.25 10.63
N GLN A 377 10.00 -21.00 11.59
CA GLN A 377 10.54 -22.07 12.43
C GLN A 377 9.44 -22.73 13.29
N GLU A 378 8.48 -21.96 13.80
CA GLU A 378 7.31 -22.52 14.48
C GLU A 378 6.42 -23.33 13.54
N PHE A 379 6.18 -22.84 12.33
CA PHE A 379 5.47 -23.60 11.29
C PHE A 379 6.15 -24.94 10.97
N GLU A 380 7.48 -24.95 10.81
CA GLU A 380 8.23 -26.20 10.59
C GLU A 380 8.07 -27.20 11.76
N LYS A 381 7.91 -26.73 13.01
CA LYS A 381 7.59 -27.60 14.15
C LYS A 381 6.18 -28.15 14.08
N ILE A 382 5.19 -27.33 13.71
CA ILE A 382 3.79 -27.76 13.51
C ILE A 382 3.75 -28.92 12.51
N CYS A 383 4.43 -28.79 11.36
CA CYS A 383 4.45 -29.83 10.34
C CYS A 383 5.26 -31.08 10.69
N LYS A 384 6.15 -31.04 11.69
CA LYS A 384 6.86 -32.24 12.19
C LYS A 384 5.99 -33.08 13.11
N ASN A 385 5.00 -32.46 13.75
CA ASN A 385 4.06 -33.08 14.68
C ASN A 385 2.73 -33.48 14.01
N ALA A 386 2.65 -33.32 12.68
CA ALA A 386 1.48 -33.48 11.84
C ALA A 386 1.28 -34.91 11.32
#